data_AF-I2GTW7-F1
#
_entry.id   AF-I2GTW7-F1
#
_cell.length_a   1.000
_cell.length_b   1.000
_cell.length_c   1.000
_cell.angle_alpha   90.00
_cell.angle_beta   90.00
_cell.angle_gamma   90.00
#
_symmetry.space_group_name_H-M   'P 1'
#
loop_
_entity.id
_entity.type
_entity.pdbx_description
1 polymer ?
#
loop_
_entity_poly.entity_id
_entity_poly.type
_entity_poly.pdbx_seq_one_letter_code
_entity_poly.pdbx_strand_id
1 'polypeptide(L)'
;MNFIKIDPYACTVTTVEGDGSNESFCQLLGSEFWDVCARQHNHDALLVDDDALSRNPQPPAFSFDGIAVHGIAIVTGCDWDGKTTEPTFTVEQVVERITWLGAVQTKPALVWKAW
;
A
#
# COMPACT_ATOMS: atom_id res chain seq x y z
N MET A 1 -6.63 6.98 14.48
CA MET A 1 -5.85 5.73 14.39
C MET A 1 -4.59 6.04 13.63
N ASN A 2 -3.49 5.44 14.04
CA ASN A 2 -2.22 5.58 13.35
C ASN A 2 -2.06 4.49 12.29
N PHE A 3 -1.73 4.90 11.08
CA PHE A 3 -1.41 4.04 9.95
C PHE A 3 -0.01 4.38 9.44
N ILE A 4 0.56 3.52 8.60
CA ILE A 4 1.87 3.77 8.00
C ILE A 4 1.67 4.08 6.52
N LYS A 5 2.10 5.27 6.10
CA LYS A 5 2.10 5.70 4.70
C LYS A 5 3.45 5.43 4.07
N ILE A 6 3.42 4.82 2.88
CA ILE A 6 4.57 4.64 2.00
C ILE A 6 4.39 5.58 0.80
N ASP A 7 5.32 6.52 0.62
CA ASP A 7 5.25 7.54 -0.43
C ASP A 7 6.45 7.41 -1.39
N PRO A 8 6.26 6.82 -2.59
CA PRO A 8 7.36 6.66 -3.54
C PRO A 8 7.74 7.96 -4.27
N TYR A 9 6.96 9.03 -4.16
CA TYR A 9 7.35 10.33 -4.72
C TYR A 9 8.41 10.99 -3.85
N ALA A 10 8.22 10.93 -2.53
CA ALA A 10 9.15 11.47 -1.55
C ALA A 10 10.22 10.46 -1.10
N CYS A 11 10.06 9.17 -1.45
CA CYS A 11 10.84 8.06 -0.91
C CYS A 11 10.83 8.02 0.62
N THR A 12 9.63 8.19 1.21
CA THR A 12 9.44 8.23 2.67
C THR A 12 8.47 7.15 3.15
N VAL A 13 8.66 6.75 4.41
CA VAL A 13 7.73 5.93 5.17
C VAL A 13 7.44 6.66 6.47
N THR A 14 6.17 6.99 6.72
CA THR A 14 5.79 7.84 7.85
C THR A 14 4.49 7.38 8.49
N THR A 15 4.32 7.63 9.78
CA THR A 15 3.02 7.49 10.44
C THR A 15 2.06 8.59 9.99
N VAL A 16 0.81 8.24 9.73
CA VAL A 16 -0.28 9.16 9.40
C VAL A 16 -1.52 8.85 10.24
N GLU A 17 -2.33 9.87 10.51
CA GLU A 17 -3.58 9.71 11.24
C GLU A 17 -4.78 9.56 10.29
N GLY A 18 -5.71 8.67 10.65
CA GLY A 18 -7.00 8.53 9.98
C GLY A 18 -8.06 7.89 10.89
N ASP A 19 -9.31 7.87 10.45
CA ASP A 19 -10.43 7.29 11.20
C ASP A 19 -10.79 5.86 10.77
N GLY A 20 -10.09 5.34 9.75
CA GLY A 20 -10.33 4.00 9.22
C GLY A 20 -11.53 3.90 8.26
N SER A 21 -12.14 5.03 7.89
CA SER A 21 -13.16 5.11 6.85
C SER A 21 -12.57 5.00 5.44
N ASN A 22 -13.39 4.61 4.47
CA ASN A 22 -12.97 4.58 3.06
C ASN A 22 -12.58 5.97 2.57
N GLU A 23 -13.32 7.00 2.97
CA GLU A 23 -13.05 8.39 2.62
C GLU A 23 -11.69 8.85 3.14
N SER A 24 -11.34 8.47 4.38
CA SER A 24 -10.02 8.74 4.95
C SER A 24 -8.91 8.05 4.15
N PHE A 25 -9.10 6.79 3.74
CA PHE A 25 -8.11 6.08 2.94
C PHE A 25 -7.94 6.65 1.53
N CYS A 26 -9.02 7.00 0.84
CA CYS A 26 -8.98 7.67 -0.45
C CYS A 26 -8.19 8.99 -0.36
N GLN A 27 -8.43 9.79 0.68
CA GLN A 27 -7.66 11.03 0.93
C GLN A 27 -6.18 10.76 1.17
N LEU A 28 -5.84 9.74 1.98
CA LEU A 28 -4.45 9.39 2.30
C LEU A 28 -3.67 8.86 1.09
N LEU A 29 -4.34 8.08 0.23
CA LEU A 29 -3.80 7.55 -1.03
C LEU A 29 -3.73 8.61 -2.12
N GLY A 30 -4.55 9.68 -2.02
CA GLY A 30 -4.71 10.66 -3.10
C GLY A 30 -5.48 10.11 -4.29
N SER A 31 -6.42 9.18 -4.04
CA SER A 31 -7.23 8.49 -5.04
C SER A 31 -8.72 8.74 -4.81
N GLU A 32 -9.55 8.54 -5.84
CA GLU A 32 -11.01 8.61 -5.70
C GLU A 32 -11.54 7.32 -5.06
N PHE A 33 -10.93 6.19 -5.40
CA PHE A 33 -11.23 4.85 -4.89
C PHE A 33 -9.92 4.14 -4.50
N TRP A 34 -10.03 3.15 -3.63
CA TRP A 34 -8.96 2.20 -3.38
C TRP A 34 -9.47 0.82 -3.78
N ASP A 35 -8.68 0.09 -4.57
CA ASP A 35 -9.19 -1.09 -5.28
C ASP A 35 -8.61 -2.39 -4.75
N VAL A 36 -7.46 -2.34 -4.09
CA VAL A 36 -6.74 -3.53 -3.64
C VAL A 36 -6.35 -3.43 -2.18
N CYS A 37 -6.71 -4.49 -1.45
CA CYS A 37 -6.26 -4.79 -0.09
C CYS A 37 -5.51 -6.12 -0.10
N ALA A 38 -4.20 -6.07 0.13
CA ALA A 38 -3.35 -7.26 0.23
C ALA A 38 -3.06 -7.59 1.70
N ARG A 39 -3.76 -8.60 2.22
CA ARG A 39 -3.55 -9.10 3.59
C ARG A 39 -2.19 -9.79 3.73
N GLN A 40 -1.54 -9.49 4.84
CA GLN A 40 -0.26 -10.02 5.27
C GLN A 40 -0.47 -11.15 6.29
N HIS A 41 0.57 -11.96 6.50
CA HIS A 41 0.49 -13.08 7.46
C HIS A 41 0.26 -12.64 8.92
N ASN A 42 0.58 -11.39 9.26
CA ASN A 42 0.40 -10.80 10.59
C ASN A 42 -0.95 -10.08 10.76
N HIS A 43 -1.91 -10.27 9.85
CA HIS A 43 -3.20 -9.57 9.80
C HIS A 43 -3.13 -8.09 9.40
N ASP A 44 -1.96 -7.56 9.07
CA ASP A 44 -1.88 -6.26 8.44
C ASP A 44 -2.36 -6.33 6.99
N ALA A 45 -2.73 -5.19 6.44
CA ALA A 45 -3.14 -5.03 5.06
C ALA A 45 -2.37 -3.89 4.40
N LEU A 46 -1.98 -4.10 3.15
CA LEU A 46 -1.47 -3.04 2.29
C LEU A 46 -2.61 -2.57 1.39
N LEU A 47 -3.06 -1.32 1.59
CA LEU A 47 -4.07 -0.66 0.78
C LEU A 47 -3.38 0.15 -0.32
N VAL A 48 -3.82 -0.06 -1.57
CA VAL A 48 -3.23 0.60 -2.75
C VAL A 48 -4.32 1.00 -3.75
N ASP A 49 -4.01 2.02 -4.55
CA ASP A 49 -4.76 2.44 -5.73
C ASP A 49 -4.27 1.63 -6.95
N ASP A 50 -5.03 0.61 -7.38
CA ASP A 50 -4.62 -0.27 -8.48
C ASP A 50 -4.72 0.41 -9.85
N ASP A 51 -5.58 1.43 -9.99
CA ASP A 51 -5.67 2.27 -11.19
C ASP A 51 -4.35 2.97 -11.50
N ALA A 52 -3.44 3.09 -10.52
CA ALA A 52 -2.07 3.56 -10.73
C ALA A 52 -1.33 2.78 -11.84
N LEU A 53 -1.59 1.48 -11.99
CA LEU A 53 -1.00 0.65 -13.06
C LEU A 53 -1.53 1.01 -14.45
N SER A 54 -2.74 1.56 -14.55
CA SER A 54 -3.38 1.94 -15.81
C SER A 54 -2.98 3.34 -16.30
N ARG A 55 -2.29 4.13 -15.47
CA ARG A 55 -1.87 5.50 -15.80
C ARG A 55 -0.68 5.54 -16.77
N ASN A 56 -0.61 6.59 -17.58
CA ASN A 56 0.53 6.85 -18.47
C ASN A 56 0.98 8.33 -18.39
N PRO A 57 2.15 8.64 -17.81
CA PRO A 57 3.09 7.69 -17.20
C PRO A 57 2.52 7.06 -15.92
N GLN A 58 2.96 5.83 -15.61
CA GLN A 58 2.70 5.22 -14.30
C GLN A 58 3.40 6.05 -13.21
N PRO A 59 2.82 6.16 -12.00
CA PRO A 59 3.47 6.86 -10.91
C PRO A 59 4.73 6.11 -10.45
N PRO A 60 5.67 6.79 -9.74
CA PRO A 60 6.81 6.15 -9.13
C PRO A 60 6.40 4.95 -8.29
N ALA A 61 7.22 3.91 -8.35
CA ALA A 61 6.94 2.64 -7.71
C ALA A 61 7.97 2.30 -6.62
N PHE A 62 7.57 1.36 -5.79
CA PHE A 62 8.43 0.66 -4.86
C PHE A 62 8.10 -0.84 -4.90
N SER A 63 9.05 -1.67 -4.48
CA SER A 63 8.80 -3.07 -4.21
C SER A 63 8.52 -3.25 -2.73
N PHE A 64 7.45 -3.97 -2.38
CA PHE A 64 7.16 -4.43 -1.03
C PHE A 64 7.22 -5.96 -1.02
N ASP A 65 8.16 -6.54 -0.27
CA ASP A 65 8.40 -7.99 -0.23
C ASP A 65 8.51 -8.64 -1.63
N GLY A 66 9.14 -7.92 -2.58
CA GLY A 66 9.38 -8.40 -3.95
C GLY A 66 8.23 -8.12 -4.94
N ILE A 67 7.11 -7.55 -4.50
CA ILE A 67 5.99 -7.17 -5.36
C ILE A 67 6.05 -5.67 -5.67
N ALA A 68 5.99 -5.29 -6.95
CA ALA A 68 5.98 -3.89 -7.36
C ALA A 68 4.61 -3.25 -7.11
N VAL A 69 4.61 -2.08 -6.48
CA VAL A 69 3.45 -1.25 -6.15
C VAL A 69 3.69 0.15 -6.71
N HIS A 70 2.69 0.67 -7.44
CA HIS A 70 2.74 1.99 -8.06
C HIS A 70 1.92 2.99 -7.26
N GLY A 71 2.51 4.15 -6.94
CA GLY A 71 1.84 5.18 -6.15
C GLY A 71 1.91 4.95 -4.64
N ILE A 72 1.14 5.75 -3.90
CA ILE A 72 1.13 5.72 -2.43
C ILE A 72 0.46 4.43 -1.95
N ALA A 73 0.94 3.88 -0.84
CA ALA A 73 0.30 2.78 -0.15
C ALA A 73 0.11 3.09 1.34
N ILE A 74 -0.94 2.52 1.95
CA ILE A 74 -1.22 2.63 3.38
C ILE A 74 -1.20 1.24 4.00
N VAL A 75 -0.40 1.06 5.05
CA VAL A 75 -0.39 -0.14 5.88
C VAL A 75 -1.37 0.05 7.02
N THR A 76 -2.32 -0.88 7.14
CA THR A 76 -3.33 -0.92 8.19
C THR A 76 -3.30 -2.28 8.89
N GLY A 77 -3.93 -2.39 10.06
CA GLY A 77 -4.20 -3.66 10.71
C GLY A 77 -5.63 -4.13 10.44
N CYS A 78 -5.91 -5.39 10.72
CA CYS A 78 -7.26 -5.95 10.69
C CYS A 78 -7.46 -6.91 11.87
N ASP A 79 -8.57 -6.75 12.60
CA ASP A 79 -8.93 -7.70 13.65
C ASP A 79 -9.64 -8.95 13.08
N TRP A 80 -9.95 -9.90 13.96
CA TRP A 80 -10.60 -11.16 13.60
C TRP A 80 -12.03 -10.99 13.04
N ASP A 81 -12.68 -9.86 13.31
CA ASP A 81 -14.01 -9.53 12.82
C ASP A 81 -13.95 -8.80 11.46
N GLY A 82 -12.74 -8.58 10.92
CA GLY A 82 -12.55 -7.90 9.65
C GLY A 82 -12.53 -6.38 9.75
N LYS A 83 -12.48 -5.82 10.96
CA LYS A 83 -12.46 -4.38 11.18
C LYS A 83 -11.04 -3.84 11.06
N THR A 84 -10.91 -2.67 10.44
CA THR A 84 -9.62 -1.95 10.37
C THR A 84 -9.13 -1.58 11.76
N THR A 85 -7.86 -1.88 12.03
CA THR A 85 -7.11 -1.51 13.25
C THR A 85 -5.81 -0.78 12.89
N GLU A 86 -5.08 -0.32 13.90
CA GLU A 86 -3.69 0.11 13.71
C GLU A 86 -2.84 -1.10 13.26
N PRO A 87 -1.83 -0.90 12.39
CA PRO A 87 -0.99 -1.98 11.93
C PRO A 87 -0.12 -2.53 13.05
N THR A 88 0.21 -3.81 12.96
CA THR A 88 1.17 -4.48 13.86
C THR A 88 2.60 -4.11 13.50
N PHE A 89 2.89 -3.88 12.21
CA PHE A 89 4.20 -3.41 11.78
C PHE A 89 4.54 -2.04 12.35
N THR A 90 5.82 -1.84 12.67
CA THR A 90 6.42 -0.51 12.86
C THR A 90 6.88 0.10 11.54
N VAL A 91 7.15 1.41 11.53
CA VAL A 91 7.71 2.11 10.37
C VAL A 91 9.04 1.47 9.92
N GLU A 92 9.91 1.12 10.87
CA GLU A 92 11.21 0.51 10.59
C GLU A 92 11.05 -0.86 9.90
N GLN A 93 10.13 -1.68 10.38
CA GLN A 93 9.84 -2.99 9.78
C GLN A 93 9.27 -2.87 8.37
N VAL A 94 8.48 -1.82 8.11
CA VAL A 94 7.98 -1.49 6.76
C VAL A 94 9.13 -1.05 5.85
N VAL A 95 10.03 -0.18 6.34
CA VAL A 95 11.22 0.27 5.59
C VAL A 95 12.11 -0.90 5.15
N GLU A 96 12.33 -1.88 6.03
CA GLU A 96 13.14 -3.07 5.71
C GLU A 96 12.59 -3.93 4.55
N ARG A 97 11.31 -3.76 4.20
CA ARG A 97 10.61 -4.51 3.15
C ARG A 97 10.56 -3.78 1.81
N ILE A 98 11.00 -2.52 1.82
CA ILE A 98 10.83 -1.62 0.69
C ILE A 98 12.12 -1.52 -0.12
N THR A 99 11.99 -1.63 -1.43
CA THR A 99 13.01 -1.18 -2.40
C THR A 99 12.40 -0.12 -3.30
N TRP A 100 12.95 1.09 -3.31
CA TRP A 100 12.47 2.15 -4.21
C TRP A 100 12.83 1.84 -5.67
N LEU A 101 11.84 1.79 -6.55
CA LEU A 101 12.03 1.48 -7.97
C LEU A 101 12.03 2.76 -8.83
N GLY A 102 11.36 3.81 -8.38
CA GLY A 102 11.23 5.07 -9.12
C GLY A 102 10.30 4.92 -10.32
N ALA A 103 10.59 5.66 -11.39
CA ALA A 103 9.77 5.69 -12.61
C ALA A 103 10.01 4.45 -13.48
N VAL A 104 9.48 3.30 -13.05
CA VAL A 104 9.43 2.06 -13.85
C VAL A 104 8.08 1.91 -14.53
N GLN A 105 8.05 1.15 -15.62
CA GLN A 105 6.81 0.76 -16.28
C GLN A 105 6.56 -0.74 -16.09
N THR A 106 5.52 -1.08 -15.36
CA THR A 106 5.09 -2.46 -15.11
C THR A 106 3.96 -2.80 -16.07
N LYS A 107 4.15 -3.87 -16.86
CA LYS A 107 3.07 -4.42 -17.68
C LYS A 107 2.19 -5.32 -16.80
N PRO A 108 0.86 -5.32 -16.99
CA PRO A 108 -0.02 -6.29 -16.33
C PRO A 108 0.49 -7.71 -16.57
N ALA A 109 0.61 -8.48 -15.49
CA ALA A 109 1.03 -9.87 -15.54
C ALA A 109 -0.04 -10.74 -14.90
N LEU A 110 -0.55 -11.73 -15.64
CA LEU A 110 -1.39 -12.78 -15.08
C LEU A 110 -0.47 -13.85 -14.49
N VAL A 111 -0.40 -13.91 -13.17
CA VAL A 111 0.32 -14.98 -12.46
C VAL A 111 -0.70 -15.95 -11.87
N TRP A 112 -0.82 -17.12 -12.49
CA TRP A 112 -1.61 -18.20 -11.91
C TRP A 112 -0.78 -18.94 -10.86
N LYS A 113 -1.17 -18.83 -9.59
CA LYS A 113 -0.64 -19.70 -8.54
C LYS A 113 -1.69 -20.78 -8.25
N ALA A 114 -1.39 -22.01 -8.66
CA ALA A 114 -2.16 -23.16 -8.21
C ALA A 114 -1.81 -23.43 -6.74
N TRP A 115 -2.84 -23.62 -5.92
CA TRP A 115 -2.73 -24.01 -4.52
C TRP A 115 -2.55 -25.51 -4.39
#